data_AF-A0A9W4W688-F1
#
_entry.id   AF-A0A9W4W688-F1
#
_cell.length_a   1.000
_cell.length_b   1.000
_cell.length_c   1.000
_cell.angle_alpha   90.00
_cell.angle_beta   90.00
_cell.angle_gamma   90.00
#
_symmetry.space_group_name_H-M   'P 1'
#
loop_
_entity.id
_entity.type
_entity.pdbx_description
1 polymer ?
#
loop_
_entity_poly.entity_id
_entity_poly.type
_entity_poly.pdbx_seq_one_letter_code
_entity_poly.pdbx_strand_id
1 'polypeptide(L)'
;MKANAISRRACLAGAASAAIAPAVSAAPEYSRMDELIADWHFAREQAEALSSEADRIHDTADLPKVEVYDGDQRFRYPYEVSAKFDRWIEAWESDRLQAEFAPRLRERRESLLSELRCLEDARTEAERICGLKAAEELWQRAEQHQWDIRGEVFACQPTTMAEVAAKNAFILRQIQMGLPPTDDELTIIFATPTVA
;
A
#
# COMPACT_ATOMS: atom_id res chain seq x y z
N MET A 1 22.68 5.30 -17.43
CA MET A 1 22.87 5.71 -16.03
C MET A 1 23.24 4.47 -15.23
N LYS A 2 24.47 4.41 -14.70
CA LYS A 2 25.02 3.27 -13.94
C LYS A 2 24.97 3.61 -12.44
N ALA A 3 23.91 3.21 -11.75
CA ALA A 3 23.81 3.26 -10.30
C ALA A 3 22.82 2.17 -9.86
N ASN A 4 23.31 0.95 -9.64
CA ASN A 4 22.57 -0.10 -8.90
C ASN A 4 23.43 -1.31 -8.45
N ALA A 5 24.76 -1.29 -8.67
CA ALA A 5 25.63 -2.38 -8.26
C ALA A 5 26.09 -2.29 -6.78
N ILE A 6 25.80 -1.18 -6.08
CA ILE A 6 26.26 -0.93 -4.71
C ILE A 6 25.31 -1.55 -3.66
N SER A 7 24.03 -1.79 -4.01
CA SER A 7 23.06 -2.42 -3.08
C SER A 7 23.29 -3.92 -2.89
N ARG A 8 23.63 -4.66 -3.96
CA ARG A 8 23.75 -6.14 -3.94
C ARG A 8 24.89 -6.69 -3.08
N ARG A 9 25.99 -5.95 -2.92
CA ARG A 9 27.20 -6.42 -2.20
C ARG A 9 27.26 -5.96 -0.74
N ALA A 10 26.56 -4.88 -0.39
CA ALA A 10 26.62 -4.33 0.96
C ALA A 10 25.90 -5.23 1.98
N CYS A 11 24.75 -5.82 1.62
CA CYS A 11 24.03 -6.76 2.51
C CYS A 11 24.81 -8.05 2.74
N LEU A 12 25.39 -8.63 1.68
CA LEU A 12 26.17 -9.88 1.80
C LEU A 12 27.51 -9.66 2.54
N ALA A 13 28.14 -8.49 2.41
CA ALA A 13 29.34 -8.13 3.17
C ALA A 13 29.04 -7.75 4.65
N GLY A 14 27.81 -7.32 4.96
CA GLY A 14 27.38 -6.98 6.32
C GLY A 14 27.30 -8.18 7.26
N ALA A 15 26.96 -9.36 6.74
CA ALA A 15 27.01 -10.62 7.49
C ALA A 15 28.45 -11.17 7.65
N ALA A 16 29.40 -10.74 6.81
CA ALA A 16 30.79 -11.21 6.80
C ALA A 16 31.81 -10.24 7.44
N SER A 17 31.43 -9.00 7.76
CA SER A 17 32.35 -7.97 8.30
C SER A 17 32.57 -8.07 9.81
N ALA A 18 32.95 -9.25 10.27
CA ALA A 18 33.59 -9.43 11.57
C ALA A 18 34.84 -10.30 11.49
N ALA A 19 35.57 -10.31 10.37
CA ALA A 19 36.97 -10.76 10.31
C ALA A 19 37.63 -10.47 8.94
N ILE A 20 38.67 -9.63 8.98
CA ILE A 20 39.89 -9.69 8.14
C ILE A 20 39.81 -9.17 6.68
N ALA A 21 40.72 -8.27 6.36
CA ALA A 21 41.13 -7.86 5.00
C ALA A 21 42.52 -8.45 4.66
N PRO A 22 43.06 -8.30 3.43
CA PRO A 22 42.46 -8.40 2.12
C PRO A 22 43.11 -9.55 1.33
N ALA A 23 42.30 -10.38 0.68
CA ALA A 23 42.76 -11.20 -0.43
C ALA A 23 41.75 -11.02 -1.56
N VAL A 24 42.27 -10.80 -2.77
CA VAL A 24 41.50 -10.77 -4.02
C VAL A 24 40.95 -12.18 -4.25
N SER A 25 39.90 -12.53 -3.51
CA SER A 25 39.12 -13.74 -3.67
C SER A 25 37.98 -13.39 -4.63
N ALA A 26 37.77 -14.22 -5.65
CA ALA A 26 36.51 -14.23 -6.37
C ALA A 26 35.37 -14.16 -5.34
N ALA A 27 34.42 -13.26 -5.56
CA ALA A 27 33.26 -13.14 -4.67
C ALA A 27 32.64 -14.54 -4.52
N PRO A 28 32.32 -15.00 -3.29
CA PRO A 28 31.72 -16.31 -3.11
C PRO A 28 30.47 -16.42 -4.00
N GLU A 29 30.37 -17.53 -4.74
CA GLU A 29 29.16 -17.86 -5.50
C GLU A 29 28.07 -18.18 -4.48
N TYR A 30 27.18 -17.22 -4.24
CA TYR A 30 26.02 -17.42 -3.39
C TYR A 30 25.01 -18.30 -4.11
N SER A 31 24.28 -19.12 -3.35
CA SER A 31 23.18 -19.88 -3.94
C SER A 31 22.09 -18.93 -4.41
N ARG A 32 21.39 -19.31 -5.49
CA ARG A 32 20.22 -18.55 -5.98
C ARG A 32 19.15 -18.40 -4.90
N MET A 33 18.99 -19.39 -4.02
CA MET A 33 18.07 -19.34 -2.88
C MET A 33 18.46 -18.25 -1.88
N ASP A 34 19.74 -18.17 -1.51
CA ASP A 34 20.23 -17.15 -0.58
C ASP A 34 20.11 -15.75 -1.16
N GLU A 35 20.35 -15.59 -2.46
CA GLU A 35 20.14 -14.32 -3.18
C GLU A 35 18.68 -13.89 -3.13
N LEU A 36 17.74 -14.80 -3.44
CA LEU A 36 16.30 -14.51 -3.41
C LEU A 36 15.80 -14.14 -2.01
N ILE A 37 16.28 -14.84 -0.97
CA ILE A 37 15.94 -14.53 0.42
C ILE A 37 16.48 -13.15 0.81
N ALA A 38 17.72 -12.84 0.42
CA ALA A 38 18.32 -11.52 0.68
C ALA A 38 17.58 -10.40 -0.06
N ASP A 39 17.22 -10.61 -1.33
CA ASP A 39 16.44 -9.67 -2.13
C ASP A 39 15.06 -9.44 -1.50
N TRP A 40 14.41 -10.48 -0.97
CA TRP A 40 13.14 -10.35 -0.25
C TRP A 40 13.28 -9.48 1.01
N HIS A 41 14.33 -9.70 1.81
CA HIS A 41 14.58 -8.90 3.01
C HIS A 41 14.78 -7.42 2.66
N PHE A 42 15.57 -7.14 1.62
CA PHE A 42 15.80 -5.77 1.15
C PHE A 42 14.51 -5.12 0.62
N ALA A 43 13.74 -5.84 -0.20
CA ALA A 43 12.47 -5.35 -0.73
C ALA A 43 11.47 -5.04 0.40
N ARG A 44 11.45 -5.89 1.44
CA ARG A 44 10.63 -5.66 2.62
C ARG A 44 11.03 -4.42 3.41
N GLU A 45 12.31 -4.26 3.72
CA GLU A 45 12.81 -3.07 4.42
C GLU A 45 12.46 -1.79 3.65
N GLN A 46 12.56 -1.84 2.32
CA GLN A 46 12.14 -0.74 1.46
C GLN A 46 10.63 -0.47 1.54
N ALA A 47 9.79 -1.50 1.52
CA ALA A 47 8.34 -1.35 1.66
C ALA A 47 7.95 -0.78 3.03
N GLU A 48 8.57 -1.23 4.11
CA GLU A 48 8.35 -0.72 5.47
C GLU A 48 8.78 0.75 5.62
N ALA A 49 9.92 1.13 5.03
CA ALA A 49 10.37 2.52 5.00
C ALA A 49 9.41 3.43 4.22
N LEU A 50 8.89 2.97 3.07
CA LEU A 50 7.93 3.72 2.26
C LEU A 50 6.56 3.82 2.94
N SER A 51 6.11 2.76 3.61
CA SER A 51 4.90 2.80 4.45
C SER A 51 5.03 3.86 5.54
N SER A 52 6.14 3.85 6.27
CA SER A 52 6.40 4.81 7.35
C SER A 52 6.44 6.26 6.84
N GLU A 53 6.95 6.47 5.63
CA GLU A 53 6.97 7.78 5.00
C GLU A 53 5.58 8.24 4.54
N ALA A 54 4.75 7.34 4.00
CA ALA A 54 3.36 7.62 3.65
C ALA A 54 2.55 7.99 4.90
N ASP A 55 2.70 7.23 5.99
CA ASP A 55 2.07 7.52 7.29
C ASP A 55 2.51 8.88 7.83
N ARG A 56 3.80 9.20 7.75
CA ARG A 56 4.33 10.51 8.16
C ARG A 56 3.72 11.66 7.35
N ILE A 57 3.58 11.50 6.04
CA ILE A 57 2.93 12.51 5.19
C ILE A 57 1.46 12.65 5.60
N HIS A 58 0.75 11.54 5.80
CA HIS A 58 -0.64 11.54 6.23
C HIS A 58 -0.83 12.27 7.59
N ASP A 59 0.04 12.02 8.56
CA ASP A 59 -0.02 12.61 9.89
C ASP A 59 0.37 14.10 9.94
N THR A 60 1.20 14.55 8.99
CA THR A 60 1.70 15.94 8.95
C THR A 60 0.98 16.81 7.93
N ALA A 61 0.27 16.22 6.97
CA ALA A 61 -0.51 16.96 5.99
C ALA A 61 -1.77 17.53 6.66
N ASP A 62 -1.87 18.86 6.66
CA ASP A 62 -3.11 19.55 7.05
C ASP A 62 -4.13 19.47 5.91
N LEU A 63 -4.72 18.28 5.75
CA LEU A 63 -5.67 18.01 4.67
C LEU A 63 -7.03 18.65 4.98
N PRO A 64 -7.63 19.39 4.02
CA PRO A 64 -8.98 19.92 4.17
C PRO A 64 -9.98 18.82 4.53
N LYS A 65 -10.84 19.12 5.51
CA LYS A 65 -11.98 18.26 5.83
C LYS A 65 -13.06 18.46 4.77
N VAL A 66 -13.50 17.37 4.17
CA VAL A 66 -14.63 17.35 3.23
C VAL A 66 -15.92 17.20 4.04
N GLU A 67 -16.39 18.31 4.59
CA GLU A 67 -17.66 18.38 5.29
C GLU A 67 -18.29 19.76 5.15
N VAL A 68 -19.59 19.80 4.86
CA VAL A 68 -20.40 21.02 4.78
C VAL A 68 -21.50 21.00 5.81
N TYR A 69 -21.98 22.19 6.20
CA TYR A 69 -22.94 22.36 7.27
C TYR A 69 -24.21 23.07 6.80
N ASP A 70 -25.35 22.57 7.26
CA ASP A 70 -26.67 23.20 7.09
C ASP A 70 -27.36 23.29 8.46
N GLY A 71 -27.19 24.44 9.11
CA GLY A 71 -27.51 24.59 10.54
C GLY A 71 -26.63 23.68 11.38
N ASP A 72 -27.25 22.84 12.22
CA ASP A 72 -26.55 21.87 13.08
C ASP A 72 -26.21 20.55 12.38
N GLN A 73 -26.62 20.39 11.12
CA GLN A 73 -26.41 19.15 10.39
C GLN A 73 -25.14 19.20 9.56
N ARG A 74 -24.38 18.10 9.61
CA ARG A 74 -23.15 17.91 8.87
C ARG A 74 -23.36 16.90 7.75
N PHE A 75 -22.88 17.22 6.55
CA PHE A 75 -22.84 16.33 5.40
C PHE A 75 -21.39 16.12 4.98
N ARG A 76 -21.00 14.87 4.81
CA ARG A 76 -19.68 14.46 4.31
C ARG A 76 -19.75 13.95 2.89
N TYR A 77 -20.91 13.47 2.47
CA TYR A 77 -21.07 12.85 1.17
C TYR A 77 -22.22 13.49 0.38
N PRO A 78 -22.10 13.59 -0.96
CA PRO A 78 -23.16 14.12 -1.81
C PRO A 78 -24.53 13.43 -1.62
N TYR A 79 -24.54 12.10 -1.42
CA TYR A 79 -25.78 11.35 -1.24
C TYR A 79 -26.53 11.72 0.05
N GLU A 80 -25.83 12.16 1.10
CA GLU A 80 -26.47 12.60 2.35
C GLU A 80 -27.23 13.91 2.14
N VAL A 81 -26.65 14.83 1.34
CA VAL A 81 -27.29 16.09 0.95
C VAL A 81 -28.52 15.80 0.09
N SER A 82 -28.37 14.99 -0.96
CA SER A 82 -29.49 14.61 -1.84
C SER A 82 -30.62 13.95 -1.06
N ALA A 83 -30.33 12.92 -0.25
CA ALA A 83 -31.36 12.20 0.49
C ALA A 83 -32.19 13.10 1.42
N LYS A 84 -31.57 14.10 2.05
CA LYS A 84 -32.29 15.06 2.89
C LYS A 84 -33.12 16.04 2.07
N PHE A 85 -32.48 16.72 1.13
CA PHE A 85 -33.10 17.83 0.42
C PHE A 85 -34.15 17.36 -0.58
N ASP A 86 -33.93 16.25 -1.27
CA ASP A 86 -34.89 15.71 -2.25
C ASP A 86 -36.19 15.34 -1.56
N ARG A 87 -36.12 14.71 -0.38
CA ARG A 87 -37.30 14.41 0.44
C ARG A 87 -38.08 15.66 0.85
N TRP A 88 -37.40 16.75 1.19
CA TRP A 88 -38.06 18.00 1.57
C TRP A 88 -38.63 18.74 0.37
N ILE A 89 -37.93 18.74 -0.75
CA ILE A 89 -38.38 19.32 -2.02
C ILE A 89 -39.67 18.61 -2.46
N GLU A 90 -39.69 17.27 -2.52
CA GLU A 90 -40.88 16.50 -2.89
C GLU A 90 -42.08 16.81 -1.99
N ALA A 91 -41.85 16.91 -0.67
CA ALA A 91 -42.89 17.24 0.30
C ALA A 91 -43.45 18.66 0.09
N TRP A 92 -42.58 19.66 -0.15
CA TRP A 92 -42.99 21.06 -0.29
C TRP A 92 -43.65 21.33 -1.65
N GLU A 93 -43.25 20.64 -2.70
CA GLU A 93 -43.90 20.74 -4.01
C GLU A 93 -45.32 20.17 -4.02
N SER A 94 -45.55 19.17 -3.18
CA SER A 94 -46.87 18.55 -3.00
C SER A 94 -47.80 19.41 -2.14
N ASP A 95 -47.28 20.36 -1.38
CA ASP A 95 -48.04 21.27 -0.51
C ASP A 95 -48.25 22.63 -1.18
N ARG A 96 -49.53 22.98 -1.44
CA ARG A 96 -49.91 24.24 -2.09
C ARG A 96 -49.45 25.49 -1.34
N LEU A 97 -49.25 25.43 -0.03
CA LEU A 97 -48.77 26.55 0.77
C LEU A 97 -47.25 26.67 0.80
N GLN A 98 -46.53 25.58 0.50
CA GLN A 98 -45.06 25.54 0.59
C GLN A 98 -44.36 25.44 -0.77
N ALA A 99 -45.11 25.17 -1.84
CA ALA A 99 -44.58 25.01 -3.19
C ALA A 99 -43.74 26.20 -3.67
N GLU A 100 -44.03 27.43 -3.21
CA GLU A 100 -43.25 28.62 -3.55
C GLU A 100 -41.83 28.63 -2.95
N PHE A 101 -41.57 27.85 -1.90
CA PHE A 101 -40.27 27.77 -1.24
C PHE A 101 -39.40 26.62 -1.76
N ALA A 102 -39.97 25.66 -2.50
CA ALA A 102 -39.22 24.53 -3.07
C ALA A 102 -38.03 24.95 -3.96
N PRO A 103 -38.10 26.02 -4.79
CA PRO A 103 -36.94 26.52 -5.52
C PRO A 103 -35.76 26.91 -4.62
N ARG A 104 -36.01 27.52 -3.45
CA ARG A 104 -34.95 27.89 -2.50
C ARG A 104 -34.27 26.68 -1.89
N LEU A 105 -35.02 25.61 -1.64
CA LEU A 105 -34.44 24.33 -1.18
C LEU A 105 -33.54 23.70 -2.25
N ARG A 106 -33.94 23.77 -3.53
CA ARG A 106 -33.09 23.31 -4.63
C ARG A 106 -31.80 24.11 -4.73
N GLU A 107 -31.88 25.44 -4.69
CA GLU A 107 -30.70 26.30 -4.69
C GLU A 107 -29.77 25.99 -3.51
N ARG A 108 -30.33 25.78 -2.31
CA ARG A 108 -29.55 25.39 -1.13
C ARG A 108 -28.88 24.02 -1.30
N ARG A 109 -29.60 23.02 -1.83
CA ARG A 109 -29.06 21.69 -2.15
C ARG A 109 -27.88 21.80 -3.12
N GLU A 110 -28.08 22.49 -4.24
CA GLU A 110 -27.03 22.67 -5.25
C GLU A 110 -25.82 23.43 -4.69
N SER A 111 -26.05 24.45 -3.85
CA SER A 111 -24.97 25.17 -3.17
C SER A 111 -24.14 24.24 -2.28
N LEU A 112 -24.78 23.39 -1.47
CA LEU A 112 -24.07 22.44 -0.59
C LEU A 112 -23.33 21.36 -1.38
N LEU A 113 -23.93 20.85 -2.46
CA LEU A 113 -23.28 19.90 -3.36
C LEU A 113 -22.09 20.52 -4.09
N SER A 114 -22.18 21.79 -4.47
CA SER A 114 -21.07 22.53 -5.08
C SER A 114 -19.94 22.76 -4.07
N GLU A 115 -20.27 23.15 -2.84
CA GLU A 115 -19.30 23.36 -1.77
C GLU A 115 -18.55 22.07 -1.42
N LEU A 116 -19.26 20.94 -1.32
CA LEU A 116 -18.62 19.62 -1.13
C LEU A 116 -17.62 19.32 -2.26
N ARG A 117 -18.01 19.54 -3.52
CA ARG A 117 -17.11 19.32 -4.66
C ARG A 117 -15.87 20.21 -4.59
N CYS A 118 -16.03 21.49 -4.24
CA CYS A 118 -14.89 22.38 -4.05
C CYS A 118 -13.95 21.91 -2.93
N LEU A 119 -14.49 21.36 -1.83
CA LEU A 119 -13.69 20.80 -0.75
C LEU A 119 -12.99 19.49 -1.16
N GLU A 120 -13.65 18.64 -1.94
CA GLU A 120 -13.06 17.41 -2.52
C GLU A 120 -11.91 17.74 -3.46
N ASP A 121 -12.08 18.75 -4.33
CA ASP A 121 -11.05 19.24 -5.23
C ASP A 121 -9.88 19.84 -4.44
N ALA A 122 -10.16 20.67 -3.43
CA ALA A 122 -9.13 21.25 -2.56
C ALA A 122 -8.35 20.18 -1.78
N ARG A 123 -9.04 19.15 -1.30
CA ARG A 123 -8.39 18.01 -0.64
C ARG A 123 -7.53 17.23 -1.63
N THR A 124 -8.05 16.91 -2.80
CA THR A 124 -7.31 16.19 -3.85
C THR A 124 -6.05 16.95 -4.25
N GLU A 125 -6.15 18.27 -4.39
CA GLU A 125 -5.01 19.13 -4.68
C GLU A 125 -4.01 19.18 -3.52
N ALA A 126 -4.48 19.25 -2.27
CA ALA A 126 -3.62 19.18 -1.09
C ALA A 126 -2.85 17.84 -1.02
N GLU A 127 -3.54 16.73 -1.25
CA GLU A 127 -2.96 15.38 -1.35
C GLU A 127 -1.89 15.31 -2.46
N ARG A 128 -2.13 15.98 -3.59
CA ARG A 128 -1.17 16.07 -4.69
C ARG A 128 0.05 16.90 -4.31
N ILE A 129 -0.14 18.05 -3.66
CA ILE A 129 0.94 18.96 -3.25
C ILE A 129 1.84 18.31 -2.19
N CYS A 130 1.25 17.65 -1.19
CA CYS A 130 2.02 16.95 -0.17
C CYS A 130 2.62 15.62 -0.66
N GLY A 131 2.25 15.18 -1.86
CA GLY A 131 2.79 13.97 -2.48
C GLY A 131 2.26 12.67 -1.85
N LEU A 132 1.14 12.72 -1.12
CA LEU A 132 0.59 11.55 -0.42
C LEU A 132 0.30 10.40 -1.37
N LYS A 133 -0.43 10.66 -2.47
CA LYS A 133 -0.75 9.64 -3.47
C LYS A 133 0.50 9.04 -4.11
N ALA A 134 1.53 9.86 -4.35
CA ALA A 134 2.78 9.38 -4.92
C ALA A 134 3.54 8.49 -3.93
N ALA A 135 3.54 8.82 -2.64
CA ALA A 135 4.12 8.00 -1.59
C ALA A 135 3.37 6.66 -1.42
N GLU A 136 2.04 6.70 -1.42
CA GLU A 136 1.18 5.49 -1.35
C GLU A 136 1.40 4.58 -2.56
N GLU A 137 1.45 5.12 -3.78
CA GLU A 137 1.73 4.34 -4.98
C GLU A 137 3.12 3.68 -4.94
N LEU A 138 4.14 4.38 -4.43
CA LEU A 138 5.48 3.82 -4.29
C LEU A 138 5.51 2.70 -3.25
N TRP A 139 4.83 2.89 -2.11
CA TRP A 139 4.68 1.87 -1.08
C TRP A 139 3.97 0.63 -1.63
N GLN A 140 2.82 0.77 -2.30
CA GLN A 140 2.08 -0.34 -2.89
C GLN A 140 2.93 -1.12 -3.92
N ARG A 141 3.71 -0.42 -4.74
CA ARG A 141 4.62 -1.07 -5.70
C ARG A 141 5.74 -1.84 -5.00
N ALA A 142 6.30 -1.28 -3.92
CA ALA A 142 7.33 -1.96 -3.14
C ALA A 142 6.77 -3.18 -2.40
N GLU A 143 5.55 -3.09 -1.86
CA GLU A 143 4.84 -4.21 -1.25
C GLU A 143 4.59 -5.32 -2.28
N GLN A 144 4.03 -4.99 -3.45
CA GLN A 144 3.84 -5.96 -4.52
C GLN A 144 5.15 -6.63 -4.92
N HIS A 145 6.23 -5.85 -5.07
CA HIS A 145 7.54 -6.38 -5.43
C HIS A 145 8.09 -7.36 -4.37
N GLN A 146 7.91 -7.05 -3.09
CA GLN A 146 8.26 -7.96 -1.99
C GLN A 146 7.45 -9.27 -2.08
N TRP A 147 6.16 -9.21 -2.39
CA TRP A 147 5.32 -10.40 -2.56
C TRP A 147 5.73 -11.23 -3.78
N ASP A 148 6.12 -10.60 -4.88
CA ASP A 148 6.60 -11.29 -6.07
C ASP A 148 7.89 -12.09 -5.76
N ILE A 149 8.87 -11.46 -5.09
CA ILE A 149 10.11 -12.13 -4.68
C ILE A 149 9.81 -13.27 -3.69
N ARG A 150 8.85 -13.08 -2.78
CA ARG A 150 8.41 -14.15 -1.87
C ARG A 150 7.93 -15.37 -2.66
N GLY A 151 7.07 -15.15 -3.66
CA GLY A 151 6.62 -16.18 -4.57
C GLY A 151 7.77 -16.89 -5.29
N GLU A 152 8.79 -16.14 -5.71
CA GLU A 152 10.01 -16.71 -6.30
C GLU A 152 10.80 -17.58 -5.32
N VAL A 153 10.96 -17.17 -4.05
CA VAL A 153 11.59 -17.99 -3.00
C VAL A 153 10.84 -19.32 -2.82
N PHE A 154 9.50 -19.26 -2.78
CA PHE A 154 8.66 -20.46 -2.67
C PHE A 154 8.75 -21.36 -3.89
N ALA A 155 8.81 -20.80 -5.10
CA ALA A 155 8.94 -21.55 -6.35
C ALA A 155 10.36 -22.10 -6.59
N CYS A 156 11.38 -21.50 -6.00
CA CYS A 156 12.77 -21.93 -6.15
C CYS A 156 12.96 -23.34 -5.55
N GLN A 157 13.40 -24.29 -6.38
CA GLN A 157 13.68 -25.65 -5.97
C GLN A 157 15.08 -25.73 -5.36
N PRO A 158 15.22 -26.10 -4.07
CA PRO A 158 16.52 -26.24 -3.45
C PRO A 158 17.26 -27.46 -4.05
N THR A 159 18.52 -27.26 -4.40
CA THR A 159 19.43 -28.26 -4.96
C THR A 159 20.37 -28.86 -3.91
N THR A 160 20.55 -28.16 -2.79
CA THR A 160 21.39 -28.60 -1.67
C THR A 160 20.63 -28.65 -0.36
N MET A 161 21.10 -29.45 0.60
CA MET A 161 20.53 -29.47 1.95
C MET A 161 20.67 -28.13 2.69
N ALA A 162 21.68 -27.33 2.34
CA ALA A 162 21.82 -25.98 2.88
C ALA A 162 20.70 -25.06 2.39
N GLU A 163 20.35 -25.11 1.10
CA GLU A 163 19.22 -24.36 0.53
C GLU A 163 17.87 -24.81 1.11
N VAL A 164 17.70 -26.12 1.37
CA VAL A 164 16.51 -26.63 2.08
C VAL A 164 16.41 -26.00 3.48
N ALA A 165 17.51 -25.96 4.23
CA ALA A 165 17.54 -25.36 5.55
C ALA A 165 17.25 -23.85 5.51
N ALA A 166 17.85 -23.12 4.55
CA ALA A 166 17.62 -21.69 4.35
C ALA A 166 16.14 -21.39 4.02
N LYS A 167 15.55 -22.15 3.08
CA LYS A 167 14.13 -22.02 2.72
C LYS A 167 13.22 -22.33 3.90
N ASN A 168 13.47 -23.40 4.65
CA ASN A 168 12.67 -23.73 5.84
C ASN A 168 12.77 -22.66 6.92
N ALA A 169 13.96 -22.09 7.15
CA ALA A 169 14.15 -20.99 8.08
C ALA A 169 13.39 -19.73 7.63
N PHE A 170 13.43 -19.40 6.34
CA PHE A 170 12.65 -18.33 5.74
C PHE A 170 11.15 -18.53 5.98
N ILE A 171 10.60 -19.71 5.66
CA ILE A 171 9.18 -20.03 5.81
C ILE A 171 8.74 -19.91 7.28
N LEU A 172 9.52 -20.50 8.20
CA LEU A 172 9.23 -20.43 9.63
C LEU A 172 9.21 -18.97 10.11
N ARG A 173 10.15 -18.16 9.64
CA ARG A 173 10.20 -16.73 9.96
C ARG A 173 8.95 -16.00 9.47
N GLN A 174 8.47 -16.28 8.24
CA GLN A 174 7.22 -15.69 7.74
C GLN A 174 6.02 -16.01 8.64
N ILE A 175 5.88 -17.28 9.06
CA ILE A 175 4.80 -17.72 9.95
C ILE A 175 4.87 -16.98 11.29
N GLN A 176 6.06 -16.84 11.87
CA GLN A 176 6.26 -16.10 13.13
C GLN A 176 5.90 -14.62 13.02
N MET A 177 6.00 -14.05 11.82
CA MET A 177 5.66 -12.65 11.53
C MET A 177 4.18 -12.48 11.17
N GLY A 178 3.37 -13.53 11.27
CA GLY A 178 1.94 -13.50 10.93
C GLY A 178 1.65 -13.53 9.43
N LEU A 179 2.64 -13.92 8.61
CA LEU A 179 2.53 -14.03 7.15
C LEU A 179 2.58 -15.51 6.72
N PRO A 180 1.58 -16.34 7.07
CA PRO A 180 1.57 -17.73 6.68
C PRO A 180 1.61 -17.89 5.15
N PRO A 181 2.16 -19.00 4.62
CA PRO A 181 2.07 -19.29 3.19
C PRO A 181 0.62 -19.32 2.72
N THR A 182 0.37 -18.81 1.51
CA THR A 182 -0.94 -18.91 0.86
C THR A 182 -1.22 -20.35 0.40
N ASP A 183 -2.47 -20.70 0.08
CA ASP A 183 -2.81 -22.03 -0.44
C ASP A 183 -2.03 -22.37 -1.73
N ASP A 184 -1.78 -21.36 -2.58
CA ASP A 184 -0.96 -21.51 -3.79
C ASP A 184 0.51 -21.79 -3.43
N GLU A 185 1.08 -21.07 -2.47
CA GLU A 185 2.44 -21.31 -2.00
C GLU A 185 2.58 -22.65 -1.29
N LEU A 186 1.59 -23.07 -0.48
CA LEU A 186 1.54 -24.40 0.10
C LEU A 186 1.53 -25.46 -0.99
N THR A 187 0.74 -25.26 -2.05
CA THR A 187 0.73 -26.16 -3.20
C THR A 187 2.11 -26.23 -3.86
N ILE A 188 2.81 -25.11 -4.03
CA ILE A 188 4.17 -25.08 -4.61
C ILE A 188 5.20 -25.76 -3.69
N ILE A 189 5.11 -25.57 -2.36
CA ILE A 189 6.01 -26.16 -1.36
C ILE A 189 5.85 -27.68 -1.31
N PHE A 190 4.59 -28.15 -1.31
CA PHE A 190 4.25 -29.56 -1.12
C PHE A 190 3.97 -30.32 -2.42
N ALA A 191 3.99 -29.65 -3.58
CA ALA A 191 3.91 -30.30 -4.87
C ALA A 191 5.07 -31.28 -5.02
N THR A 192 4.77 -32.57 -4.86
CA THR A 192 5.61 -33.65 -5.35
C THR A 192 5.79 -33.48 -6.86
N PRO A 193 7.03 -33.46 -7.39
CA PRO A 193 7.22 -33.46 -8.83
C PRO A 193 6.52 -34.69 -9.41
N THR A 194 5.57 -34.48 -10.32
CA THR A 194 5.04 -35.54 -11.17
C THR A 194 6.22 -36.10 -11.96
N VAL A 195 6.69 -37.29 -11.56
CA VAL A 195 7.73 -38.00 -12.28
C VAL A 195 7.15 -38.37 -13.65
N ALA A 196 7.73 -37.83 -14.71
CA ALA A 196 7.50 -38.23 -16.10
C ALA A 196 8.33 -39.46 -16.46
#